data_AF-A0A8S9NE20-F1
#
_entry.id   AF-A0A8S9NE20-F1
#
_cell.length_a   1.000
_cell.length_b   1.000
_cell.length_c   1.000
_cell.angle_alpha   90.00
_cell.angle_beta   90.00
_cell.angle_gamma   90.00
#
_symmetry.space_group_name_H-M   'P 1'
#
loop_
_entity.id
_entity.type
_entity.pdbx_description
1 polymer ?
#
loop_
_entity_poly.entity_id
_entity_poly.type
_entity_poly.pdbx_seq_one_letter_code
_entity_poly.pdbx_strand_id
1 'polypeptide(L)'
;MAAAILTMLTESFASGYLNRSRLENEAKALPVSVGGDNEEQSDNTVSAPTHASIGHSHGFLLISQDDHVDPRKRILTQILELGIVVHSVIIGISLGVSPSVISAIKPLVAAITFHQLFEGFGLGSCISEAKFKASKTWVMVGFFSLTAPLGIVIGICVSGSYDENSPASLLVSGFLNAASAGILIYMALVDMASPLLLHHERQTTFTIQLLSSVSFISGSALMSLLAIWA
;
A
#
# COMPACT_ATOMS: atom_id res chain seq x y z
N MET A 1 -11.62 -9.57 0.09
CA MET A 1 -11.17 -8.17 0.28
C MET A 1 -11.79 -7.51 1.51
N ALA A 2 -13.12 -7.36 1.61
CA ALA A 2 -13.78 -6.68 2.75
C ALA A 2 -13.37 -7.22 4.14
N ALA A 3 -13.33 -8.55 4.31
CA ALA A 3 -12.88 -9.17 5.56
C ALA A 3 -11.42 -8.82 5.92
N ALA A 4 -10.53 -8.74 4.92
CA ALA A 4 -9.14 -8.36 5.14
C ALA A 4 -9.00 -6.89 5.53
N ILE A 5 -9.76 -5.99 4.88
CA ILE A 5 -9.85 -4.57 5.26
C ILE A 5 -10.32 -4.43 6.71
N LEU A 6 -11.40 -5.12 7.10
CA LEU A 6 -11.92 -5.08 8.47
C LEU A 6 -10.89 -5.57 9.50
N THR A 7 -10.18 -6.65 9.16
CA THR A 7 -9.14 -7.23 10.01
C THR A 7 -8.01 -6.23 10.23
N MET A 8 -7.48 -5.63 9.15
CA MET A 8 -6.41 -4.62 9.23
C MET A 8 -6.82 -3.38 10.03
N LEU A 9 -8.06 -2.93 9.88
CA LEU A 9 -8.57 -1.80 10.67
C LEU A 9 -8.64 -2.15 12.15
N THR A 10 -9.15 -3.33 12.48
CA THR A 10 -9.24 -3.81 13.86
C THR A 10 -7.85 -3.94 14.48
N GLU A 11 -6.90 -4.52 13.75
CA GLU A 11 -5.50 -4.63 14.16
C GLU A 11 -4.86 -3.25 14.37
N SER A 12 -5.08 -2.30 13.45
CA SER A 12 -4.63 -0.93 13.59
C SER A 12 -5.14 -0.33 14.90
N PHE A 13 -6.46 -0.33 15.13
CA PHE A 13 -7.07 0.26 16.33
C PHE A 13 -6.59 -0.41 17.62
N ALA A 14 -6.49 -1.74 17.63
CA ALA A 14 -5.95 -2.48 18.78
C ALA A 14 -4.49 -2.10 19.07
N SER A 15 -3.63 -2.12 18.04
CA SER A 15 -2.22 -1.74 18.15
C SER A 15 -2.04 -0.29 18.62
N GLY A 16 -2.83 0.64 18.05
CA GLY A 16 -2.80 2.06 18.43
C GLY A 16 -3.26 2.31 19.88
N TYR A 17 -4.28 1.57 20.36
CA TYR A 17 -4.72 1.64 21.75
C TYR A 17 -3.65 1.11 22.71
N LEU A 18 -3.05 -0.04 22.39
CA LEU A 18 -1.98 -0.64 23.19
C LEU A 18 -0.74 0.26 23.25
N ASN A 19 -0.39 0.94 22.16
CA ASN A 19 0.69 1.93 22.18
C ASN A 19 0.44 3.05 23.17
N ARG A 20 -0.74 3.68 23.06
CA ARG A 20 -1.06 4.87 23.85
C ARG A 20 -1.12 4.55 25.33
N SER A 21 -1.69 3.40 25.68
CA SER A 21 -1.69 2.91 27.05
C SER A 21 -0.28 2.61 27.58
N ARG A 22 0.63 2.06 26.75
CA ARG A 22 2.05 1.92 27.12
C ARG A 22 2.72 3.27 27.37
N LEU A 23 2.58 4.22 26.45
CA LEU A 23 3.18 5.56 26.57
C LEU A 23 2.64 6.33 27.79
N GLU A 24 1.34 6.22 28.08
CA GLU A 24 0.74 6.81 29.29
C GLU A 24 1.29 6.18 30.57
N ASN A 25 1.47 4.84 30.59
CA ASN A 25 2.04 4.14 31.74
C ASN A 25 3.53 4.49 31.95
N GLU A 26 4.31 4.60 30.89
CA GLU A 26 5.72 5.04 30.95
C GLU A 26 5.84 6.49 31.46
N ALA A 27 4.98 7.39 30.97
CA ALA A 27 4.93 8.78 31.43
C ALA A 27 4.60 8.91 32.92
N LYS A 28 3.73 8.03 33.45
CA LYS A 28 3.40 7.97 34.89
C LYS A 28 4.49 7.34 35.74
N ALA A 29 5.35 6.50 35.16
CA ALA A 29 6.43 5.82 35.87
C ALA A 29 7.73 6.65 35.99
N LEU A 30 7.87 7.74 35.22
CA LEU A 30 9.00 8.67 35.33
C LEU A 30 8.82 9.58 36.57
N PRO A 31 9.76 9.58 37.53
CA PRO A 31 9.67 10.45 38.70
C PRO A 31 9.88 11.91 38.27
N VAL A 32 8.88 12.76 38.52
CA VAL A 32 9.01 14.21 38.42
C VAL A 32 9.97 14.67 39.51
N SER A 33 11.25 14.80 39.17
CA SER A 33 12.21 15.57 39.97
C SER A 33 11.90 17.06 39.80
N VAL A 34 10.91 17.56 40.54
CA VAL A 34 10.82 19.00 40.81
C VAL A 34 12.01 19.34 41.71
N GLY A 35 13.07 19.89 41.11
CA GLY A 35 14.23 20.39 41.84
C GLY A 35 13.82 21.57 42.71
N GLY A 36 13.67 21.31 44.00
CA GLY A 36 13.70 22.30 45.06
C GLY A 36 15.12 22.41 45.62
N ASP A 37 15.51 23.64 45.88
CA ASP A 37 16.82 24.10 46.31
C ASP A 37 17.23 23.50 47.67
N ASN A 38 18.51 23.11 47.83
CA ASN A 38 19.41 23.53 48.92
C ASN A 38 20.67 22.66 49.02
N GLU A 39 21.77 23.35 49.28
CA GLU A 39 23.13 22.87 49.57
C GLU A 39 23.19 22.08 50.89
N GLU A 40 24.03 21.04 50.97
CA GLU A 40 25.08 20.88 52.00
C GLU A 40 25.85 19.53 51.87
N GLN A 41 26.95 19.47 52.60
CA GLN A 41 28.22 18.79 52.35
C GLN A 41 28.43 17.49 53.14
N SER A 42 29.40 16.67 52.69
CA SER A 42 30.26 15.72 53.44
C SER A 42 30.05 14.19 53.31
N ASP A 43 30.97 13.60 52.54
CA ASP A 43 32.01 12.62 52.89
C ASP A 43 31.72 11.14 53.34
N ASN A 44 32.43 10.26 52.62
CA ASN A 44 33.04 8.96 52.98
C ASN A 44 32.27 7.60 53.01
N THR A 45 32.59 6.80 51.97
CA THR A 45 33.26 5.48 52.00
C THR A 45 32.50 4.12 51.90
N VAL A 46 33.07 3.26 51.03
CA VAL A 46 33.11 1.77 50.95
C VAL A 46 32.00 0.99 50.21
N SER A 47 32.35 0.66 48.95
CA SER A 47 32.28 -0.65 48.25
C SER A 47 31.02 -1.52 48.24
N ALA A 48 30.40 -1.63 47.05
CA ALA A 48 30.13 -2.90 46.35
C ALA A 48 29.75 -2.63 44.86
N PRO A 49 30.44 -3.22 43.86
CA PRO A 49 30.02 -3.14 42.48
C PRO A 49 29.12 -4.34 42.16
N THR A 50 27.80 -4.20 42.28
CA THR A 50 26.88 -5.14 41.65
C THR A 50 26.74 -4.76 40.18
N HIS A 51 27.32 -5.60 39.32
CA HIS A 51 27.17 -5.59 37.87
C HIS A 51 25.69 -5.47 37.47
N ALA A 52 25.29 -4.30 37.00
CA ALA A 52 24.18 -4.11 36.07
C ALA A 52 24.74 -3.47 34.79
N SER A 53 25.62 -4.21 34.12
CA SER A 53 26.16 -3.80 32.84
C SER A 53 25.11 -4.04 31.74
N ILE A 54 24.51 -2.94 31.31
CA ILE A 54 24.29 -2.64 29.89
C ILE A 54 23.45 -3.68 29.15
N GLY A 55 22.13 -3.61 29.35
CA GLY A 55 21.20 -3.98 28.30
C GLY A 55 21.24 -2.90 27.22
N HIS A 56 22.06 -3.09 26.19
CA HIS A 56 21.90 -2.39 24.93
C HIS A 56 20.54 -2.76 24.35
N SER A 57 19.50 -2.01 24.68
CA SER A 57 18.35 -1.90 23.79
C SER A 57 18.90 -1.36 22.47
N HIS A 58 18.50 -1.99 21.37
CA HIS A 58 18.72 -1.45 20.04
C HIS A 58 17.88 -0.18 19.88
N GLY A 59 18.30 0.88 20.56
CA GLY A 59 18.08 2.23 20.14
C GLY A 59 18.63 2.33 18.73
N PHE A 60 17.74 2.73 17.84
CA PHE A 60 18.04 3.80 16.90
C PHE A 60 19.40 3.61 16.23
N LEU A 61 19.41 2.71 15.24
CA LEU A 61 20.36 2.86 14.16
C LEU A 61 20.03 4.22 13.55
N LEU A 62 20.76 5.26 13.97
CA LEU A 62 21.19 6.32 13.07
C LEU A 62 21.92 5.60 11.94
N ILE A 63 21.16 5.00 11.03
CA ILE A 63 21.59 4.74 9.69
C ILE A 63 21.90 6.15 9.22
N SER A 64 23.18 6.49 9.26
CA SER A 64 23.78 7.41 8.30
C SER A 64 22.99 7.22 7.02
N GLN A 65 22.35 8.27 6.53
CA GLN A 65 21.58 8.31 5.30
C GLN A 65 22.42 7.71 4.17
N ASP A 66 22.40 6.39 4.10
CA ASP A 66 23.08 5.59 3.13
C ASP A 66 22.00 5.25 2.13
N ASP A 67 22.26 5.55 0.87
CA ASP A 67 21.38 5.33 -0.27
C ASP A 67 21.17 3.83 -0.56
N HIS A 68 21.13 2.99 0.48
CA HIS A 68 20.74 1.60 0.40
C HIS A 68 19.24 1.50 0.15
N VAL A 69 18.90 1.60 -1.13
CA VAL A 69 17.57 1.30 -1.64
C VAL A 69 17.23 -0.14 -1.30
N ASP A 70 16.13 -0.35 -0.57
CA ASP A 70 15.67 -1.68 -0.19
C ASP A 70 15.34 -2.50 -1.46
N PRO A 71 16.07 -3.60 -1.74
CA PRO A 71 15.82 -4.42 -2.91
C PRO A 71 14.41 -5.02 -2.91
N ARG A 72 13.79 -5.19 -1.74
CA ARG A 72 12.40 -5.68 -1.62
C ARG A 72 11.43 -4.73 -2.28
N LYS A 73 11.53 -3.42 -2.02
CA LYS A 73 10.67 -2.40 -2.62
C LYS A 73 10.76 -2.39 -4.14
N ARG A 74 11.97 -2.60 -4.68
CA ARG A 74 12.18 -2.72 -6.13
C ARG A 74 11.47 -3.94 -6.70
N ILE A 75 11.64 -5.11 -6.07
CA ILE A 75 11.00 -6.37 -6.50
C ILE A 75 9.48 -6.23 -6.43
N LEU A 76 8.95 -5.73 -5.32
CA LEU A 76 7.52 -5.54 -5.10
C LEU A 76 6.93 -4.56 -6.12
N THR A 77 7.62 -3.47 -6.43
CA THR A 77 7.19 -2.52 -7.48
C THR A 77 7.17 -3.16 -8.87
N GLN A 78 8.13 -4.04 -9.19
CA GLN A 78 8.12 -4.78 -10.46
C GLN A 78 7.01 -5.84 -10.52
N ILE A 79 6.72 -6.50 -9.40
CA ILE A 79 5.59 -7.45 -9.31
C ILE A 79 4.26 -6.71 -9.47
N LEU A 80 4.12 -5.53 -8.85
CA LEU A 80 2.96 -4.66 -9.03
C LEU A 80 2.79 -4.24 -10.49
N GLU A 81 3.87 -3.78 -11.13
CA GLU A 81 3.85 -3.41 -12.55
C GLU A 81 3.40 -4.58 -13.44
N LEU A 82 3.92 -5.79 -13.19
CA LEU A 82 3.50 -6.99 -13.92
C LEU A 82 2.01 -7.29 -13.70
N GLY A 83 1.52 -7.18 -12.47
CA GLY A 83 0.10 -7.34 -12.15
C GLY A 83 -0.77 -6.32 -12.88
N ILE A 84 -0.36 -5.05 -12.90
CA ILE A 84 -1.10 -4.00 -13.61
C ILE A 84 -1.10 -4.29 -15.12
N VAL A 85 0.05 -4.64 -15.71
CA VAL A 85 0.14 -4.95 -17.15
C VAL A 85 -0.81 -6.09 -17.53
N VAL A 86 -0.78 -7.21 -16.80
CA VAL A 86 -1.67 -8.35 -17.08
C VAL A 86 -3.13 -7.95 -16.94
N HIS A 87 -3.49 -7.24 -15.86
CA HIS A 87 -4.85 -6.77 -15.62
C HIS A 87 -5.35 -5.85 -16.73
N SER A 88 -4.54 -4.85 -17.10
CA SER A 88 -4.89 -3.85 -18.10
C SER A 88 -5.01 -4.43 -19.51
N VAL A 89 -4.22 -5.45 -19.89
CA VAL A 89 -4.40 -6.13 -21.18
C VAL A 89 -5.75 -6.84 -21.24
N ILE A 90 -6.08 -7.61 -20.20
CA ILE A 90 -7.32 -8.41 -20.18
C ILE A 90 -8.54 -7.50 -20.23
N ILE A 91 -8.56 -6.47 -19.38
CA ILE A 91 -9.63 -5.46 -19.39
C ILE A 91 -9.70 -4.76 -20.74
N GLY A 92 -8.56 -4.34 -21.30
CA GLY A 92 -8.52 -3.68 -22.60
C GLY A 92 -9.11 -4.54 -23.73
N ILE A 93 -8.75 -5.82 -23.78
CA ILE A 93 -9.29 -6.76 -24.79
C ILE A 93 -10.79 -6.92 -24.62
N SER A 94 -11.27 -7.16 -23.39
CA SER A 94 -12.71 -7.29 -23.10
C SER A 94 -13.50 -6.05 -23.51
N LEU A 95 -12.96 -4.85 -23.24
CA LEU A 95 -13.56 -3.59 -23.68
C LEU A 95 -13.53 -3.45 -25.21
N GLY A 96 -12.47 -3.88 -25.88
CA GLY A 96 -12.35 -3.79 -27.34
C GLY A 96 -13.28 -4.75 -28.10
N VAL A 97 -13.60 -5.91 -27.51
CA VAL A 97 -14.53 -6.90 -28.09
C VAL A 97 -15.99 -6.51 -27.85
N SER A 98 -16.29 -5.80 -26.76
CA SER A 98 -17.67 -5.57 -26.32
C SER A 98 -18.48 -4.64 -27.26
N PRO A 99 -19.60 -5.12 -27.84
CA PRO A 99 -20.40 -4.36 -28.80
C PRO A 99 -21.26 -3.25 -28.15
N SER A 100 -21.51 -3.31 -26.84
CA SER A 100 -22.34 -2.35 -26.09
C SER A 100 -21.59 -1.06 -25.73
N VAL A 101 -20.27 -1.03 -25.95
CA VAL A 101 -19.39 0.10 -25.63
C VAL A 101 -19.83 1.38 -26.34
N ILE A 102 -20.41 1.30 -27.54
CA ILE A 102 -20.82 2.49 -28.31
C ILE A 102 -21.98 3.23 -27.63
N SER A 103 -22.90 2.52 -26.95
CA SER A 103 -24.03 3.12 -26.22
C SER A 103 -23.69 3.48 -24.78
N ALA A 104 -22.74 2.77 -24.16
CA ALA A 104 -22.28 2.99 -22.78
C ALA A 104 -20.96 3.80 -22.69
N ILE A 105 -20.46 4.35 -23.80
CA ILE A 105 -19.12 4.94 -23.91
C ILE A 105 -18.86 6.04 -22.86
N LYS A 106 -19.86 6.89 -22.59
CA LYS A 106 -19.71 8.04 -21.69
C LYS A 106 -19.46 7.63 -20.24
N PRO A 107 -20.34 6.83 -19.60
CA PRO A 107 -20.09 6.36 -18.23
C PRO A 107 -18.87 5.42 -18.17
N LEU A 108 -18.65 4.59 -19.18
CA LEU A 108 -17.53 3.64 -19.22
C LEU A 108 -16.17 4.35 -19.27
N VAL A 109 -16.03 5.38 -20.11
CA VAL A 109 -14.80 6.19 -20.18
C VAL A 109 -14.57 6.93 -18.87
N ALA A 110 -15.63 7.47 -18.24
CA ALA A 110 -15.50 8.09 -16.93
C ALA A 110 -15.03 7.07 -15.87
N ALA A 111 -15.63 5.88 -15.84
CA ALA A 111 -15.29 4.82 -14.89
C ALA A 111 -13.84 4.34 -15.07
N ILE A 112 -13.42 4.04 -16.30
CA ILE A 112 -12.05 3.60 -16.60
C ILE A 112 -11.03 4.70 -16.33
N THR A 113 -11.36 5.97 -16.63
CA THR A 113 -10.46 7.08 -16.32
C THR A 113 -10.19 7.16 -14.82
N PHE A 114 -11.24 7.12 -13.99
CA PHE A 114 -11.05 7.10 -12.55
C PHE A 114 -10.31 5.85 -12.09
N HIS A 115 -10.66 4.66 -12.59
CA HIS A 115 -9.96 3.42 -12.27
C HIS A 115 -8.45 3.52 -12.54
N GLN A 116 -8.08 3.96 -13.75
CA GLN A 116 -6.70 4.15 -14.16
C GLN A 116 -5.99 5.21 -13.31
N LEU A 117 -6.68 6.26 -12.88
CA LEU A 117 -6.09 7.27 -11.98
C LEU A 117 -5.65 6.66 -10.65
N PHE A 118 -6.46 5.78 -10.05
CA PHE A 118 -6.10 5.16 -8.77
C PHE A 118 -5.05 4.07 -8.91
N GLU A 119 -5.09 3.26 -9.97
CA GLU A 119 -4.01 2.33 -10.28
C GLU A 119 -2.68 3.06 -10.51
N GLY A 120 -2.72 4.20 -11.22
CA GLY A 120 -1.56 5.03 -11.48
C GLY A 120 -0.99 5.70 -10.22
N PHE A 121 -1.85 6.14 -9.31
CA PHE A 121 -1.42 6.65 -8.00
C PHE A 121 -0.71 5.57 -7.19
N GLY A 122 -1.23 4.34 -7.18
CA GLY A 122 -0.61 3.22 -6.48
C GLY A 122 0.76 2.84 -7.04
N LEU A 123 0.86 2.73 -8.37
CA LEU A 123 2.13 2.48 -9.04
C LEU A 123 3.14 3.61 -8.79
N GLY A 124 2.69 4.88 -8.87
CA GLY A 124 3.52 6.05 -8.62
C GLY A 124 4.09 6.08 -7.20
N SER A 125 3.29 5.71 -6.19
CA SER A 125 3.75 5.57 -4.81
C SER A 125 4.87 4.53 -4.70
N CYS A 126 4.68 3.35 -5.29
CA CYS A 126 5.67 2.26 -5.25
C CYS A 126 6.97 2.63 -5.98
N ILE A 127 6.88 3.27 -7.16
CA ILE A 127 8.05 3.76 -7.91
C ILE A 127 8.83 4.80 -7.10
N SER A 128 8.14 5.73 -6.44
CA SER A 128 8.75 6.76 -5.59
C SER A 128 9.56 6.11 -4.46
N GLU A 129 9.01 5.07 -3.83
CA GLU A 129 9.69 4.35 -2.76
C GLU A 129 10.85 3.46 -3.25
N ALA A 130 10.75 2.90 -4.46
CA ALA A 130 11.76 2.03 -5.04
C ALA A 130 13.00 2.78 -5.58
N LYS A 131 12.96 4.13 -5.63
CA LYS A 131 14.06 5.02 -6.05
C LYS A 131 14.76 4.51 -7.32
N PHE A 132 13.98 4.19 -8.36
CA PHE A 132 14.54 3.75 -9.64
C PHE A 132 15.25 4.89 -10.37
N LYS A 133 16.19 4.54 -11.25
CA LYS A 133 16.75 5.51 -12.20
C LYS A 133 15.63 6.05 -13.10
N ALA A 134 15.70 7.31 -13.48
CA ALA A 134 14.69 7.98 -14.32
C ALA A 134 14.35 7.18 -15.58
N SER A 135 15.34 6.58 -16.26
CA SER A 135 15.11 5.74 -17.44
C SER A 135 14.16 4.56 -17.15
N LYS A 136 14.34 3.88 -16.01
CA LYS A 136 13.48 2.75 -15.63
C LYS A 136 12.08 3.25 -15.25
N THR A 137 11.98 4.36 -14.51
CA THR A 137 10.69 5.00 -14.22
C THR A 137 9.90 5.34 -15.49
N TRP A 138 10.56 5.93 -16.51
CA TRP A 138 9.91 6.25 -17.78
C TRP A 138 9.42 5.02 -18.53
N VAL A 139 10.21 3.94 -18.52
CA VAL A 139 9.80 2.65 -19.10
C VAL A 139 8.56 2.11 -18.39
N MET A 140 8.52 2.19 -17.06
CA MET A 140 7.40 1.69 -16.27
C MET A 140 6.11 2.50 -16.51
N VAL A 141 6.22 3.82 -16.53
CA VAL A 141 5.11 4.71 -16.87
C VAL A 141 4.65 4.47 -18.32
N GLY A 142 5.58 4.18 -19.24
CA GLY A 142 5.28 3.79 -20.60
C GLY A 142 4.43 2.52 -20.69
N PHE A 143 4.83 1.45 -20.00
CA PHE A 143 4.03 0.23 -19.94
C PHE A 143 2.65 0.48 -19.34
N PHE A 144 2.57 1.20 -18.22
CA PHE A 144 1.30 1.57 -17.60
C PHE A 144 0.37 2.30 -18.57
N SER A 145 0.88 3.28 -19.31
CA SER A 145 0.06 4.11 -20.21
C SER A 145 -0.31 3.41 -21.53
N LEU A 146 0.53 2.51 -22.05
CA LEU A 146 0.35 1.90 -23.36
C LEU A 146 -0.42 0.58 -23.33
N THR A 147 -0.39 -0.13 -22.20
CA THR A 147 -0.94 -1.49 -22.12
C THR A 147 -2.46 -1.51 -22.31
N ALA A 148 -3.19 -0.62 -21.65
CA ALA A 148 -4.65 -0.53 -21.80
C ALA A 148 -5.10 -0.17 -23.23
N PRO A 149 -4.61 0.89 -23.89
CA PRO A 149 -5.00 1.20 -25.27
C PRO A 149 -4.56 0.11 -26.25
N LEU A 150 -3.40 -0.52 -26.05
CA LEU A 150 -2.97 -1.65 -26.87
C LEU A 150 -3.92 -2.84 -26.73
N GLY A 151 -4.34 -3.16 -25.50
CA GLY A 151 -5.35 -4.19 -25.23
C GLY A 151 -6.67 -3.91 -25.96
N ILE A 152 -7.15 -2.66 -25.94
CA ILE A 152 -8.36 -2.24 -26.66
C ILE A 152 -8.20 -2.43 -28.16
N VAL A 153 -7.09 -1.98 -28.74
CA VAL A 153 -6.82 -2.14 -30.18
C VAL A 153 -6.79 -3.61 -30.57
N ILE A 154 -6.14 -4.45 -29.78
CA ILE A 154 -6.11 -5.91 -30.00
C ILE A 154 -7.53 -6.47 -29.91
N GLY A 155 -8.31 -6.11 -28.89
CA GLY A 155 -9.70 -6.53 -28.72
C GLY A 155 -10.57 -6.19 -29.94
N ILE A 156 -10.46 -4.96 -30.46
CA ILE A 156 -11.15 -4.54 -31.66
C ILE A 156 -10.72 -5.39 -32.87
N CYS A 157 -9.42 -5.64 -33.03
CA CYS A 157 -8.90 -6.42 -34.16
C CYS A 157 -9.40 -7.88 -34.16
N VAL A 158 -9.51 -8.50 -32.97
CA VAL A 158 -9.93 -9.90 -32.84
C VAL A 158 -11.44 -10.07 -32.64
N SER A 159 -12.19 -8.98 -32.48
CA SER A 159 -13.63 -8.98 -32.19
C SER A 159 -14.47 -9.82 -33.18
N GLY A 160 -14.03 -9.94 -34.44
CA GLY A 160 -14.73 -10.75 -35.46
C GLY A 160 -14.50 -12.26 -35.37
N SER A 161 -13.53 -12.73 -34.59
CA SER A 161 -13.18 -14.16 -34.47
C SER A 161 -13.07 -14.66 -33.03
N TYR A 162 -13.04 -13.75 -32.06
CA TYR A 162 -12.98 -14.05 -30.64
C TYR A 162 -14.39 -14.23 -30.07
N ASP A 163 -14.68 -15.43 -29.60
CA ASP A 163 -15.89 -15.72 -28.84
C ASP A 163 -15.59 -15.60 -27.34
N GLU A 164 -16.04 -14.51 -26.73
CA GLU A 164 -15.91 -14.23 -25.30
C GLU A 164 -16.65 -15.25 -24.41
N ASN A 165 -17.65 -15.94 -24.95
CA ASN A 165 -18.45 -16.93 -24.22
C ASN A 165 -17.94 -18.37 -24.37
N SER A 166 -16.87 -18.57 -25.16
CA SER A 166 -16.26 -19.88 -25.32
C SER A 166 -15.64 -20.38 -24.01
N PRO A 167 -15.81 -21.66 -23.62
CA PRO A 167 -15.24 -22.21 -22.39
C PRO A 167 -13.72 -22.00 -22.27
N ALA A 168 -12.98 -22.10 -23.37
CA ALA A 168 -11.54 -21.88 -23.37
C ALA A 168 -11.17 -20.41 -23.07
N SER A 169 -11.94 -19.47 -23.63
CA SER A 169 -11.77 -18.04 -23.41
C SER A 169 -12.03 -17.65 -21.96
N LEU A 170 -13.13 -18.16 -21.38
CA LEU A 170 -13.50 -17.95 -19.98
C LEU A 170 -12.49 -18.57 -19.01
N LEU A 171 -11.95 -19.76 -19.31
CA LEU A 171 -10.93 -20.39 -18.48
C LEU A 171 -9.63 -19.59 -18.45
N VAL A 172 -9.14 -19.16 -19.63
CA VAL A 172 -7.87 -18.41 -19.72
C VAL A 172 -8.02 -17.02 -19.10
N SER A 173 -9.06 -16.27 -19.49
CA SER A 173 -9.31 -14.93 -18.96
C SER A 173 -9.61 -14.97 -17.46
N GLY A 174 -10.40 -15.93 -16.99
CA GLY A 174 -10.72 -16.12 -15.59
C GLY A 174 -9.49 -16.45 -14.75
N PHE A 175 -8.63 -17.35 -15.22
CA PHE A 175 -7.39 -17.70 -14.53
C PHE A 175 -6.43 -16.51 -14.44
N LEU A 176 -6.18 -15.83 -15.57
CA LEU A 176 -5.27 -14.69 -15.61
C LEU A 176 -5.80 -13.52 -14.79
N ASN A 177 -7.11 -13.26 -14.83
CA ASN A 177 -7.73 -12.20 -14.03
C ASN A 177 -7.69 -12.53 -12.54
N ALA A 178 -7.92 -13.79 -12.13
CA ALA A 178 -7.81 -14.20 -10.73
C ALA A 178 -6.37 -14.10 -10.21
N ALA A 179 -5.38 -14.53 -11.00
CA ALA A 179 -3.97 -14.41 -10.65
C ALA A 179 -3.56 -12.93 -10.52
N SER A 180 -3.96 -12.10 -11.49
CA SER A 180 -3.67 -10.66 -11.48
C SER A 180 -4.34 -9.95 -10.30
N ALA A 181 -5.63 -10.20 -10.05
CA ALA A 181 -6.36 -9.64 -8.92
C ALA A 181 -5.73 -10.06 -7.57
N GLY A 182 -5.25 -11.30 -7.45
CA GLY A 182 -4.54 -11.75 -6.25
C GLY A 182 -3.27 -10.94 -5.98
N ILE A 183 -2.47 -10.68 -7.01
CA ILE A 183 -1.26 -9.84 -6.91
C ILE A 183 -1.63 -8.41 -6.51
N LEU A 184 -2.60 -7.80 -7.20
CA LEU A 184 -3.01 -6.41 -6.93
C LEU A 184 -3.61 -6.25 -5.52
N ILE A 185 -4.39 -7.22 -5.04
CA ILE A 185 -4.92 -7.22 -3.67
C ILE A 185 -3.80 -7.37 -2.64
N TYR A 186 -2.83 -8.26 -2.88
CA TYR A 186 -1.66 -8.40 -1.99
C TYR A 186 -0.89 -7.09 -1.90
N MET A 187 -0.60 -6.47 -3.05
CA MET A 187 0.10 -5.18 -3.10
C MET A 187 -0.69 -4.07 -2.40
N ALA A 188 -1.99 -3.97 -2.64
CA ALA A 188 -2.83 -2.96 -2.02
C ALA A 188 -2.90 -3.10 -0.48
N LEU A 189 -3.03 -4.33 0.03
CA LEU A 189 -3.18 -4.56 1.47
C LEU A 189 -1.84 -4.62 2.21
N VAL A 190 -0.90 -5.41 1.72
CA VAL A 190 0.35 -5.72 2.43
C VAL A 190 1.42 -4.70 2.16
N ASP A 191 1.60 -4.27 0.92
CA ASP A 191 2.67 -3.33 0.56
C ASP A 191 2.24 -1.88 0.78
N MET A 192 1.00 -1.52 0.42
CA MET A 192 0.52 -0.13 0.52
C MET A 192 -0.23 0.17 1.83
N ALA A 193 -1.26 -0.61 2.19
CA ALA A 193 -2.11 -0.26 3.33
C ALA A 193 -1.46 -0.57 4.69
N SER A 194 -0.71 -1.67 4.81
CA SER A 194 -0.11 -2.09 6.08
C SER A 194 0.87 -1.05 6.65
N PRO A 195 1.82 -0.48 5.88
CA PRO A 195 2.70 0.56 6.40
C PRO A 195 1.97 1.84 6.82
N LEU A 196 0.81 2.13 6.23
CA LEU A 196 0.00 3.28 6.59
C LEU A 196 -0.80 3.04 7.86
N LEU A 197 -1.37 1.85 8.05
CA LEU A 197 -2.30 1.55 9.14
C LEU A 197 -1.64 0.92 10.38
N LEU A 198 -0.58 0.14 10.20
CA LEU A 198 0.00 -0.71 11.25
C LEU A 198 1.34 -0.19 11.78
N HIS A 199 2.03 0.70 11.05
CA HIS A 199 3.34 1.19 11.47
C HIS A 199 3.25 2.23 12.59
N HIS A 200 3.81 1.89 13.75
CA HIS A 200 3.67 2.64 14.99
C HIS A 200 4.18 4.08 14.93
N GLU A 201 5.32 4.29 14.26
CA GLU A 201 5.93 5.61 14.12
C GLU A 201 5.06 6.59 13.30
N ARG A 202 4.17 6.08 12.45
CA ARG A 202 3.22 6.90 11.70
C ARG A 202 1.91 7.13 12.43
N GLN A 203 1.57 6.27 13.38
CA GLN A 203 0.29 6.27 14.10
C GLN A 203 0.41 6.92 15.49
N THR A 204 1.06 8.08 15.55
CA THR A 204 1.38 8.77 16.81
C THR A 204 0.14 9.29 17.55
N THR A 205 -0.91 9.69 16.82
CA THR A 205 -2.15 10.26 17.39
C THR A 205 -3.40 9.55 16.88
N PHE A 206 -4.47 9.58 17.68
CA PHE A 206 -5.76 9.00 17.28
C PHE A 206 -6.31 9.65 16.01
N THR A 207 -6.05 10.94 15.83
CA THR A 207 -6.47 11.69 14.65
C THR A 207 -5.83 11.17 13.37
N ILE A 208 -4.50 10.93 13.37
CA ILE A 208 -3.81 10.39 12.18
C ILE A 208 -4.32 8.98 11.85
N GLN A 209 -4.59 8.18 12.88
CA GLN A 209 -5.14 6.84 12.73
C GLN A 209 -6.53 6.82 12.13
N LEU A 210 -7.42 7.65 12.65
CA LEU A 210 -8.77 7.78 12.14
C LEU A 210 -8.75 8.33 10.72
N LEU A 211 -7.94 9.36 10.45
CA LEU A 211 -7.84 9.96 9.12
C LEU A 211 -7.31 8.97 8.08
N SER A 212 -6.28 8.19 8.43
CA SER A 212 -5.73 7.15 7.54
C SER A 212 -6.76 6.05 7.27
N SER A 213 -7.48 5.62 8.30
CA SER A 213 -8.54 4.60 8.20
C SER A 213 -9.70 5.07 7.34
N VAL A 214 -10.20 6.30 7.56
CA VAL A 214 -11.28 6.89 6.76
C VAL A 214 -10.86 7.07 5.31
N SER A 215 -9.63 7.54 5.05
CA SER A 215 -9.11 7.70 3.69
C SER A 215 -9.01 6.35 2.97
N PHE A 216 -8.54 5.30 3.65
CA PHE A 216 -8.44 3.95 3.09
C PHE A 216 -9.81 3.34 2.76
N ILE A 217 -10.79 3.48 3.67
CA ILE A 217 -12.17 3.03 3.45
C ILE A 217 -12.80 3.81 2.30
N SER A 218 -12.61 5.14 2.26
CA SER A 218 -13.12 6.00 1.20
C SER A 218 -12.57 5.61 -0.17
N GLY A 219 -11.25 5.40 -0.29
CA GLY A 219 -10.63 4.92 -1.54
C GLY A 219 -11.17 3.56 -1.98
N SER A 220 -11.31 2.61 -1.04
CA SER A 220 -11.88 1.28 -1.32
C SER A 220 -13.35 1.37 -1.78
N ALA A 221 -14.14 2.25 -1.15
CA ALA A 221 -15.54 2.48 -1.51
C ALA A 221 -15.66 3.13 -2.89
N LEU A 222 -14.82 4.12 -3.21
CA LEU A 222 -14.78 4.74 -4.54
C LEU A 222 -14.45 3.70 -5.62
N MET A 223 -13.47 2.82 -5.39
CA MET A 223 -13.15 1.73 -6.33
C MET A 223 -14.30 0.75 -6.51
N SER A 224 -15.02 0.45 -5.43
CA SER A 224 -16.23 -0.39 -5.51
C SER A 224 -17.38 0.29 -6.26
N LEU A 225 -17.53 1.62 -6.17
CA LEU A 225 -18.60 2.35 -6.86
C LEU A 225 -18.39 2.39 -8.38
N LEU A 226 -17.14 2.42 -8.84
CA LEU A 226 -16.83 2.38 -10.27
C LEU A 226 -17.32 1.06 -10.92
N ALA A 227 -17.35 -0.03 -10.16
CA ALA A 227 -17.83 -1.33 -10.64
C ALA A 227 -19.34 -1.36 -10.98
N ILE A 228 -20.12 -0.37 -10.54
CA ILE A 228 -21.55 -0.27 -10.88
C ILE A 228 -21.73 0.13 -12.35
N TRP A 229 -20.74 0.83 -12.92
CA TRP A 229 -20.80 1.44 -14.24
C TRP A 229 -19.78 0.85 -15.23
N ALA A 230 -18.97 -0.10 -14.77
CA ALA A 230 -17.97 -0.82 -15.56
C ALA A 230 -18.57 -2.05 -16.23
#